data_AF-A0A2V6FR67-F1
#
_entry.id   AF-A0A2V6FR67-F1
#
_cell.length_a   1.000
_cell.length_b   1.000
_cell.length_c   1.000
_cell.angle_alpha   90.00
_cell.angle_beta   90.00
_cell.angle_gamma   90.00
#
_symmetry.space_group_name_H-M   'P 1'
#
loop_
_entity.id
_entity.type
_entity.pdbx_description
1 polymer ?
#
loop_
_entity_poly.entity_id
_entity_poly.type
_entity_poly.pdbx_seq_one_letter_code
_entity_poly.pdbx_strand_id
1 'polypeptide(L)'
;MEGTILPMPKCLNLTVAAVSACLIVGCATQSKSNLSSARRIPNVRTTAYTHSEGSGCRNAVDCRLSGGHVMSAASDWSRFPLGTRFRIADTNEEYIIDDYGTALIGTDTIDLYKPSRLEMKNWGVRHVNIDILQWGSEEQSLKVLGPRCKHHCVRQMVAALEKKRGKTVAQTSSNRPSL
;
A
#
# COMPACT_ATOMS: atom_id res chain seq x y z
N MET A 1 40.39 76.11 24.21
CA MET A 1 39.97 74.79 23.71
C MET A 1 40.65 74.65 22.36
N GLU A 2 41.93 74.24 22.37
CA GLU A 2 42.33 72.82 22.16
C GLU A 2 41.93 72.37 20.75
N GLY A 3 42.81 71.93 19.85
CA GLY A 3 44.23 71.66 19.90
C GLY A 3 44.62 71.14 18.51
N THR A 4 45.80 71.55 18.04
CA THR A 4 46.53 71.06 16.86
C THR A 4 46.73 69.52 16.95
N ILE A 5 46.93 68.75 15.86
CA ILE A 5 48.25 68.31 15.33
C ILE A 5 48.01 67.27 14.19
N LEU A 6 48.62 67.45 13.01
CA LEU A 6 48.99 66.41 12.01
C LEU A 6 50.37 65.81 12.40
N PRO A 7 50.91 64.61 12.00
CA PRO A 7 50.81 63.90 10.69
C PRO A 7 50.94 62.33 10.70
N MET A 8 50.98 61.68 9.51
CA MET A 8 51.32 60.25 9.20
C MET A 8 52.76 59.83 9.64
N PRO A 9 53.32 58.56 9.53
CA PRO A 9 52.96 57.38 8.69
C PRO A 9 53.30 55.93 9.21
N LYS A 10 53.07 54.91 8.33
CA LYS A 10 53.72 53.56 8.17
C LYS A 10 53.62 52.50 9.29
N CYS A 11 53.03 51.34 8.97
CA CYS A 11 53.76 50.09 8.70
C CYS A 11 52.85 48.96 8.20
N LEU A 12 53.38 48.28 7.18
CA LEU A 12 52.89 47.08 6.51
C LEU A 12 52.76 45.91 7.51
N ASN A 13 51.73 45.07 7.38
CA ASN A 13 51.96 43.63 7.49
C ASN A 13 51.02 42.85 6.59
N LEU A 14 51.68 42.14 5.68
CA LEU A 14 51.22 41.26 4.62
C LEU A 14 50.50 40.05 5.24
N THR A 15 49.28 39.73 4.81
CA THR A 15 48.76 38.37 4.99
C THR A 15 48.23 37.84 3.68
N VAL A 16 48.79 36.68 3.36
CA VAL A 16 48.80 35.94 2.10
C VAL A 16 47.39 35.50 1.70
N ALA A 17 47.08 35.64 0.42
CA ALA A 17 46.00 34.93 -0.25
C ALA A 17 46.39 33.45 -0.43
N ALA A 18 45.48 32.53 -0.10
CA ALA A 18 45.47 31.20 -0.71
C ALA A 18 44.05 30.64 -0.73
N VAL A 19 43.54 30.51 -1.95
CA VAL A 19 42.27 29.92 -2.34
C VAL A 19 42.21 28.45 -1.94
N SER A 20 41.09 28.00 -1.38
CA SER A 20 40.73 26.58 -1.34
C SER A 20 39.21 26.47 -1.45
N ALA A 21 38.70 26.67 -2.67
CA ALA A 21 37.34 26.28 -3.01
C ALA A 21 37.29 24.76 -3.10
N CYS A 22 37.03 24.09 -1.97
CA CYS A 22 36.63 22.69 -1.97
C CYS A 22 35.17 22.62 -2.44
N LEU A 23 34.96 22.61 -3.76
CA LEU A 23 33.71 22.15 -4.35
C LEU A 23 33.62 20.64 -4.06
N ILE A 24 33.00 20.29 -2.95
CA ILE A 24 32.56 18.92 -2.69
C ILE A 24 31.42 18.67 -3.68
N VAL A 25 31.78 18.14 -4.86
CA VAL A 25 30.83 17.48 -5.75
C VAL A 25 30.38 16.22 -5.01
N GLY A 26 29.37 16.38 -4.16
CA GLY A 26 28.61 15.27 -3.64
C GLY A 26 27.86 14.67 -4.82
N CYS A 27 28.38 13.57 -5.37
CA CYS A 27 27.53 12.63 -6.09
C CYS A 27 26.52 12.12 -5.06
N ALA A 28 25.38 12.80 -4.96
CA ALA A 28 24.20 12.22 -4.34
C ALA A 28 23.82 11.04 -5.22
N THR A 29 24.38 9.87 -4.90
CA THR A 29 23.84 8.60 -5.34
C THR A 29 22.42 8.60 -4.81
N GLN A 30 21.48 8.98 -5.65
CA GLN A 30 20.08 8.75 -5.37
C GLN A 30 19.99 7.26 -5.11
N SER A 31 19.72 6.91 -3.86
CA SER A 31 19.17 5.61 -3.52
C SER A 31 18.05 5.40 -4.53
N LYS A 32 18.30 4.58 -5.55
CA LYS A 32 17.22 4.00 -6.34
C LYS A 32 16.39 3.32 -5.26
N SER A 33 15.27 3.93 -4.91
CA SER A 33 14.28 3.24 -4.13
C SER A 33 14.06 1.95 -4.89
N ASN A 34 14.47 0.83 -4.29
CA ASN A 34 13.93 -0.47 -4.64
C ASN A 34 12.46 -0.41 -4.22
N LEU A 35 11.67 0.41 -4.92
CA LEU A 35 10.29 0.13 -5.19
C LEU A 35 10.37 -1.22 -5.88
N SER A 36 10.33 -2.29 -5.09
CA SER A 36 9.84 -3.60 -5.51
C SER A 36 8.78 -3.30 -6.56
N SER A 37 9.09 -3.56 -7.83
CA SER A 37 8.28 -3.11 -8.96
C SER A 37 6.83 -3.45 -8.64
N ALA A 38 6.03 -2.43 -8.27
CA ALA A 38 4.69 -2.65 -7.76
C ALA A 38 3.97 -3.45 -8.85
N ARG A 39 3.53 -4.66 -8.52
CA ARG A 39 2.98 -5.56 -9.54
C ARG A 39 1.68 -4.94 -10.02
N ARG A 40 1.68 -4.41 -11.25
CA ARG A 40 0.48 -3.90 -11.89
C ARG A 40 -0.43 -5.05 -12.29
N ILE A 41 -1.70 -4.95 -11.91
CA ILE A 41 -2.76 -5.84 -12.34
C ILE A 41 -3.72 -4.99 -13.19
N PRO A 42 -3.80 -5.23 -14.51
CA PRO A 42 -4.67 -4.45 -15.37
C PRO A 42 -6.13 -4.91 -15.27
N ASN A 43 -7.05 -4.00 -15.60
CA ASN A 43 -8.46 -4.32 -15.83
C ASN A 43 -9.17 -5.05 -14.68
N VAL A 44 -8.91 -4.65 -13.42
CA VAL A 44 -9.60 -5.18 -12.24
C VAL A 44 -10.99 -4.56 -12.16
N ARG A 45 -12.03 -5.41 -12.12
CA ARG A 45 -13.39 -4.96 -11.90
C ARG A 45 -13.53 -4.45 -10.46
N THR A 46 -14.03 -3.23 -10.33
CA THR A 46 -14.33 -2.62 -9.03
C THR A 46 -15.78 -2.20 -8.95
N THR A 47 -16.32 -2.32 -7.75
CA THR A 47 -17.60 -1.74 -7.34
C THR A 47 -17.36 -0.82 -6.15
N ALA A 48 -18.41 -0.21 -5.60
CA ALA A 48 -18.31 0.50 -4.34
C ALA A 48 -19.47 0.15 -3.42
N TYR A 49 -19.19 0.20 -2.12
CA TYR A 49 -20.18 0.05 -1.06
C TYR A 49 -19.99 1.13 0.00
N THR A 50 -21.00 1.28 0.86
CA THR A 50 -20.93 2.19 2.01
C THR A 50 -21.66 1.61 3.21
N HIS A 51 -21.18 1.93 4.41
CA HIS A 51 -21.79 1.51 5.67
C HIS A 51 -23.26 1.95 5.80
N SER A 52 -23.62 3.04 5.12
CA SER A 52 -24.97 3.60 5.18
C SER A 52 -26.04 2.73 4.49
N GLU A 53 -25.65 1.70 3.73
CA GLU A 53 -26.55 0.71 3.12
C GLU A 53 -26.84 -0.52 4.01
N GLY A 54 -26.45 -0.47 5.29
CA GLY A 54 -26.81 -1.50 6.28
C GLY A 54 -25.74 -2.57 6.51
N SER A 55 -24.57 -2.46 5.88
CA SER A 55 -23.42 -3.34 6.12
C SER A 55 -22.73 -3.09 7.48
N GLY A 56 -23.13 -2.03 8.19
CA GLY A 56 -22.49 -1.61 9.43
C GLY A 56 -21.16 -0.89 9.19
N CYS A 57 -20.57 -0.38 10.28
CA CYS A 57 -19.37 0.47 10.22
C CYS A 57 -18.07 -0.30 10.51
N ARG A 58 -18.12 -1.63 10.63
CA ARG A 58 -16.97 -2.48 10.97
C ARG A 58 -16.63 -3.42 9.82
N ASN A 59 -15.35 -3.62 9.58
CA ASN A 59 -14.82 -4.56 8.61
C ASN A 59 -14.77 -5.99 9.20
N ALA A 60 -14.38 -6.96 8.37
CA ALA A 60 -14.27 -8.36 8.76
C ALA A 60 -13.22 -8.66 9.84
N VAL A 61 -12.37 -7.70 10.24
CA VAL A 61 -11.40 -7.85 11.34
C VAL A 61 -11.76 -7.01 12.59
N ASP A 62 -13.04 -6.63 12.70
CA ASP A 62 -13.61 -5.88 13.83
C ASP A 62 -13.01 -4.48 14.06
N CYS A 63 -12.46 -3.89 13.00
CA CYS A 63 -12.01 -2.51 12.97
C CYS A 63 -13.03 -1.62 12.25
N ARG A 64 -13.03 -0.31 12.54
CA ARG A 64 -13.92 0.64 11.84
C ARG A 64 -13.49 0.75 10.36
N LEU A 65 -14.47 0.74 9.45
CA LEU A 65 -14.24 0.99 8.03
C LEU A 65 -13.55 2.34 7.83
N SER A 66 -12.41 2.33 7.14
CA SER A 66 -11.57 3.51 6.95
C SER A 66 -11.93 4.22 5.65
N GLY A 67 -12.25 5.50 5.75
CA GLY A 67 -12.30 6.46 4.64
C GLY A 67 -11.11 7.44 4.64
N GLY A 68 -10.04 7.11 5.37
CA GLY A 68 -8.88 7.98 5.56
C GLY A 68 -7.83 7.82 4.46
N HIS A 69 -6.55 7.95 4.84
CA HIS A 69 -5.43 7.85 3.89
C HIS A 69 -5.32 6.49 3.19
N VAL A 70 -5.61 5.41 3.92
CA VAL A 70 -5.75 4.06 3.37
C VAL A 70 -7.18 3.62 3.62
N MET A 71 -7.93 3.39 2.55
CA MET A 71 -9.34 3.08 2.60
C MET A 71 -9.59 1.57 2.72
N SER A 72 -10.68 1.20 3.37
CA SER A 72 -11.12 -0.20 3.42
C SER A 72 -11.59 -0.69 2.05
N ALA A 73 -11.43 -1.98 1.80
CA ALA A 73 -11.93 -2.63 0.59
C ALA A 73 -12.28 -4.09 0.88
N ALA A 74 -13.32 -4.57 0.21
CA ALA A 74 -13.78 -5.94 0.30
C ALA A 74 -13.41 -6.73 -0.96
N SER A 75 -13.10 -8.02 -0.81
CA SER A 75 -12.88 -8.93 -1.93
C SER A 75 -13.05 -10.39 -1.51
N ASP A 76 -12.86 -11.31 -2.46
CA ASP A 76 -12.57 -12.72 -2.14
C ASP A 76 -11.13 -12.85 -1.64
N TRP A 77 -10.95 -13.23 -0.37
CA TRP A 77 -9.61 -13.38 0.23
C TRP A 77 -8.79 -14.53 -0.36
N SER A 78 -9.41 -15.48 -1.06
CA SER A 78 -8.68 -16.46 -1.86
C SER A 78 -8.07 -15.85 -3.13
N ARG A 79 -8.47 -14.64 -3.53
CA ARG A 79 -7.90 -13.88 -4.67
C ARG A 79 -6.96 -12.79 -4.18
N PHE A 80 -7.42 -11.96 -3.26
CA PHE A 80 -6.64 -10.90 -2.61
C PHE A 80 -6.65 -11.13 -1.09
N PRO A 81 -5.63 -11.81 -0.54
CA PRO A 81 -5.61 -12.16 0.87
C PRO A 81 -5.72 -10.94 1.80
N LEU A 82 -6.24 -11.18 3.00
CA LEU A 82 -6.35 -10.20 4.07
C LEU A 82 -5.04 -9.42 4.26
N GLY A 83 -5.14 -8.09 4.26
CA GLY A 83 -4.02 -7.17 4.39
C GLY A 83 -3.37 -6.76 3.07
N THR A 84 -3.86 -7.23 1.92
CA THR A 84 -3.35 -6.79 0.61
C THR A 84 -3.55 -5.28 0.49
N ARG A 85 -2.44 -4.54 0.32
CA ARG A 85 -2.44 -3.11 0.05
C ARG A 85 -2.24 -2.87 -1.44
N PHE A 86 -3.09 -2.03 -2.02
CA PHE A 86 -3.02 -1.68 -3.42
C PHE A 86 -3.35 -0.21 -3.61
N ARG A 87 -2.96 0.31 -4.77
CA ARG A 87 -3.25 1.66 -5.20
C ARG A 87 -3.94 1.62 -6.56
N ILE A 88 -4.96 2.45 -6.75
CA ILE A 88 -5.55 2.63 -8.08
C ILE A 88 -4.59 3.48 -8.92
N ALA A 89 -4.17 2.96 -10.06
CA ALA A 89 -3.08 3.56 -10.85
C ALA A 89 -3.40 4.99 -11.31
N ASP A 90 -4.67 5.25 -11.65
CA ASP A 90 -5.09 6.52 -12.24
C ASP A 90 -5.38 7.61 -11.20
N THR A 91 -5.85 7.23 -9.99
CA THR A 91 -6.23 8.19 -8.93
C THR A 91 -5.22 8.29 -7.80
N ASN A 92 -4.29 7.34 -7.71
CA ASN A 92 -3.37 7.15 -6.58
C ASN A 92 -4.07 6.90 -5.22
N GLU A 93 -5.37 6.63 -5.21
CA GLU A 93 -6.10 6.24 -4.00
C GLU A 93 -5.58 4.90 -3.48
N GLU A 94 -5.22 4.84 -2.20
CA GLU A 94 -4.71 3.64 -1.55
C GLU A 94 -5.80 2.90 -0.76
N TYR A 95 -5.77 1.59 -0.86
CA TYR A 95 -6.72 0.69 -0.26
C TYR A 95 -6.03 -0.48 0.43
N ILE A 96 -6.71 -1.03 1.44
CA ILE A 96 -6.34 -2.29 2.09
C ILE A 96 -7.53 -3.25 2.04
N ILE A 97 -7.28 -4.49 1.66
CA ILE A 97 -8.27 -5.57 1.78
C ILE A 97 -8.38 -5.96 3.25
N ASP A 98 -9.43 -5.51 3.92
CA ASP A 98 -9.72 -5.77 5.33
C ASP A 98 -11.14 -6.32 5.54
N ASP A 99 -11.91 -6.47 4.46
CA ASP A 99 -13.29 -6.91 4.47
C ASP A 99 -13.58 -7.95 3.37
N TYR A 100 -14.73 -8.62 3.43
CA TYR A 100 -15.24 -9.50 2.37
C TYR A 100 -16.77 -9.50 2.32
N GLY A 101 -17.33 -9.88 1.17
CA GLY A 101 -18.78 -9.92 0.96
C GLY A 101 -19.21 -11.13 0.15
N THR A 102 -20.40 -11.68 0.45
CA THR A 102 -20.93 -12.89 -0.21
C THR A 102 -20.97 -12.77 -1.73
N ALA A 103 -21.30 -11.59 -2.28
CA ALA A 103 -21.37 -11.35 -3.72
C ALA A 103 -20.00 -11.31 -4.43
N LEU A 104 -18.90 -11.20 -3.67
CA LEU A 104 -17.54 -11.09 -4.20
C LEU A 104 -16.85 -12.45 -4.33
N ILE A 105 -17.29 -13.42 -3.53
CA ILE A 105 -16.68 -14.74 -3.41
C ILE A 105 -16.80 -15.50 -4.74
N GLY A 106 -15.67 -16.03 -5.21
CA GLY A 106 -15.53 -16.68 -6.50
C GLY A 106 -15.24 -15.72 -7.66
N THR A 107 -15.26 -14.40 -7.43
CA THR A 107 -14.99 -13.37 -8.46
C THR A 107 -13.63 -12.70 -8.25
N ASP A 108 -13.12 -12.02 -9.28
CA ASP A 108 -11.95 -11.15 -9.16
C ASP A 108 -12.32 -9.67 -8.86
N THR A 109 -13.52 -9.44 -8.31
CA THR A 109 -14.05 -8.09 -8.02
C THR A 109 -13.50 -7.56 -6.70
N ILE A 110 -13.08 -6.30 -6.68
CA ILE A 110 -12.78 -5.55 -5.45
C ILE A 110 -13.88 -4.51 -5.22
N ASP A 111 -14.51 -4.53 -4.06
CA ASP A 111 -15.54 -3.59 -3.67
C ASP A 111 -14.94 -2.50 -2.77
N LEU A 112 -14.94 -1.26 -3.24
CA LEU A 112 -14.25 -0.16 -2.56
C LEU A 112 -15.18 0.50 -1.54
N TYR A 113 -14.73 0.63 -0.30
CA TYR A 113 -15.49 1.38 0.68
C TYR A 113 -15.48 2.87 0.31
N LYS A 114 -16.67 3.49 0.34
CA LYS A 114 -16.84 4.94 0.21
C LYS A 114 -17.59 5.51 1.44
N PRO A 115 -17.10 6.61 2.04
CA PRO A 115 -17.71 7.25 3.21
C PRO A 115 -19.18 7.68 3.03
N SER A 116 -19.60 7.97 1.80
CA SER A 116 -20.95 8.47 1.51
C SER A 116 -21.61 7.76 0.32
N ARG A 117 -22.94 7.75 0.28
CA ARG A 117 -23.72 7.26 -0.88
C ARG A 117 -23.40 8.02 -2.16
N LEU A 118 -23.12 9.32 -2.05
CA LEU A 118 -22.76 10.15 -3.19
C LEU A 118 -21.44 9.66 -3.80
N GLU A 119 -20.40 9.48 -2.99
CA GLU A 119 -19.11 8.96 -3.45
C GLU A 119 -19.22 7.54 -4.00
N MET A 120 -19.99 6.68 -3.34
CA MET A 120 -20.29 5.32 -3.81
C MET A 120 -20.95 5.36 -5.19
N LYS A 121 -21.98 6.20 -5.38
CA LYS A 121 -22.68 6.37 -6.66
C LYS A 121 -21.76 6.97 -7.73
N ASN A 122 -20.95 7.96 -7.38
CA ASN A 122 -19.97 8.57 -8.28
C ASN A 122 -18.90 7.57 -8.73
N TRP A 123 -18.60 6.56 -7.90
CA TRP A 123 -17.75 5.44 -8.28
C TRP A 123 -18.48 4.42 -9.18
N GLY A 124 -19.61 3.88 -8.75
CA GLY A 124 -20.34 2.86 -9.53
C GLY A 124 -19.49 1.63 -9.89
N VAL A 125 -19.84 0.93 -10.97
CA VAL A 125 -19.07 -0.23 -11.46
C VAL A 125 -18.10 0.22 -12.53
N ARG A 126 -16.82 -0.15 -12.42
CA ARG A 126 -15.81 0.18 -13.44
C ARG A 126 -14.64 -0.80 -13.41
N HIS A 127 -13.81 -0.77 -14.45
CA HIS A 127 -12.55 -1.51 -14.47
C HIS A 127 -11.38 -0.53 -14.34
N VAL A 128 -10.43 -0.85 -13.47
CA VAL A 128 -9.26 0.00 -13.19
C VAL A 128 -7.98 -0.83 -13.21
N ASN A 129 -6.86 -0.18 -13.44
CA ASN A 129 -5.56 -0.79 -13.19
C ASN A 129 -5.17 -0.55 -11.73
N ILE A 130 -4.66 -1.58 -11.06
CA ILE A 130 -4.15 -1.45 -9.68
C ILE A 130 -2.66 -1.78 -9.62
N ASP A 131 -1.95 -1.07 -8.76
CA ASP A 131 -0.58 -1.39 -8.37
C ASP A 131 -0.64 -2.10 -7.01
N ILE A 132 -0.19 -3.36 -6.94
CA ILE A 132 -0.05 -4.04 -5.64
C ILE A 132 1.18 -3.48 -4.92
N LEU A 133 0.93 -2.83 -3.79
CA LEU A 133 1.97 -2.28 -2.91
C LEU A 133 2.52 -3.36 -1.98
N GLN A 134 1.63 -4.22 -1.46
CA GLN A 134 1.97 -5.32 -0.58
C GLN A 134 0.90 -6.41 -0.67
N TRP A 135 1.29 -7.66 -0.87
CA TRP A 135 0.36 -8.78 -0.76
C TRP A 135 0.02 -9.06 0.71
N GLY A 136 -1.24 -9.42 0.96
CA GLY A 136 -1.72 -9.88 2.26
C GLY A 136 -1.25 -11.29 2.61
N SER A 137 -1.76 -11.83 3.72
CA SER A 137 -1.42 -13.18 4.21
C SER A 137 -2.59 -14.15 4.06
N GLU A 138 -2.34 -15.26 3.37
CA GLU A 138 -3.27 -16.38 3.25
C GLU A 138 -3.50 -17.03 4.63
N GLU A 139 -2.47 -17.09 5.47
CA GLU A 139 -2.54 -17.64 6.83
C GLU A 139 -3.42 -16.79 7.75
N GLN A 140 -3.27 -15.46 7.72
CA GLN A 140 -4.14 -14.55 8.48
C GLN A 140 -5.58 -14.61 7.96
N SER A 141 -5.76 -14.73 6.64
CA SER A 141 -7.09 -14.93 6.04
C SER A 141 -7.75 -16.19 6.61
N LEU A 142 -7.04 -17.33 6.61
CA LEU A 142 -7.54 -18.59 7.18
C LEU A 142 -7.83 -18.50 8.67
N LYS A 143 -7.00 -17.80 9.45
CA LYS A 143 -7.23 -17.59 10.89
C LYS A 143 -8.54 -16.87 11.17
N VAL A 144 -8.87 -15.85 10.37
CA VAL A 144 -10.12 -15.08 10.52
C VAL A 144 -11.33 -15.84 9.97
N LEU A 145 -11.16 -16.55 8.85
CA LEU A 145 -12.25 -17.27 8.17
C LEU A 145 -12.60 -18.61 8.83
N GLY A 146 -11.65 -19.31 9.43
CA GLY A 146 -11.84 -20.65 10.01
C GLY A 146 -13.04 -20.74 10.98
N PRO A 147 -13.16 -19.85 11.98
CA PRO A 147 -14.32 -19.81 12.87
C PRO A 147 -15.66 -19.47 12.19
N ARG A 148 -15.63 -18.98 10.95
CA ARG A 148 -16.81 -18.50 10.20
C ARG A 148 -17.30 -19.51 9.15
N CYS A 149 -16.70 -20.70 9.10
CA CYS A 149 -17.04 -21.78 8.17
C CYS A 149 -18.48 -22.32 8.31
N LYS A 150 -19.29 -21.86 9.26
CA LYS A 150 -20.73 -22.10 9.25
C LYS A 150 -21.41 -21.55 7.99
N HIS A 151 -20.86 -20.46 7.41
CA HIS A 151 -21.36 -19.87 6.17
C HIS A 151 -20.78 -20.56 4.93
N HIS A 152 -21.63 -20.94 3.98
CA HIS A 152 -21.23 -21.65 2.76
C HIS A 152 -20.18 -20.88 1.95
N CYS A 153 -20.39 -19.58 1.76
CA CYS A 153 -19.48 -18.73 1.00
C CYS A 153 -18.08 -18.66 1.65
N VAL A 154 -17.99 -18.63 2.98
CA VAL A 154 -16.71 -18.68 3.70
C VAL A 154 -16.00 -20.02 3.48
N ARG A 155 -16.73 -21.15 3.50
CA ARG A 155 -16.13 -22.47 3.22
C ARG A 155 -15.48 -22.53 1.84
N GLN A 156 -16.07 -21.87 0.84
CA GLN A 156 -15.48 -21.81 -0.51
C GLN A 156 -14.14 -21.08 -0.50
N MET A 157 -14.05 -19.92 0.17
CA MET A 157 -12.78 -19.18 0.30
C MET A 157 -11.72 -20.01 1.04
N VAL A 158 -12.09 -20.64 2.16
CA VAL A 158 -11.18 -21.50 2.94
C VAL A 158 -10.67 -22.64 2.08
N ALA A 159 -11.55 -23.39 1.40
CA ALA A 159 -11.14 -24.49 0.53
C ALA A 159 -10.18 -24.03 -0.60
N ALA A 160 -10.42 -22.86 -1.19
CA ALA A 160 -9.54 -22.29 -2.20
C ALA A 160 -8.15 -21.93 -1.64
N LEU A 161 -8.10 -21.30 -0.46
CA LEU A 161 -6.86 -20.96 0.26
C LEU A 161 -6.07 -22.22 0.66
N GLU A 162 -6.73 -23.24 1.20
CA GLU A 162 -6.06 -24.49 1.58
C GLU A 162 -5.48 -25.24 0.37
N LYS A 163 -6.21 -25.24 -0.76
CA LYS A 163 -5.71 -25.78 -2.02
C LYS A 163 -4.47 -25.04 -2.52
N LYS A 164 -4.44 -23.71 -2.41
CA LYS A 164 -3.25 -22.92 -2.76
C LYS A 164 -2.06 -23.25 -1.87
N ARG A 165 -2.26 -23.28 -0.56
CA ARG A 165 -1.24 -23.67 0.43
C ARG A 165 -0.63 -25.04 0.10
N GLY A 166 -1.46 -26.04 -0.22
CA GLY A 166 -0.99 -27.38 -0.60
C GLY A 166 -0.11 -27.39 -1.85
N LYS A 167 -0.45 -26.59 -2.87
CA LYS A 167 0.37 -26.44 -4.09
C LYS A 167 1.72 -25.80 -3.80
N THR A 168 1.75 -24.73 -3.00
CA THR A 168 2.98 -24.02 -2.63
C THR A 168 3.94 -24.95 -1.87
N VAL A 169 3.42 -25.75 -0.92
CA VAL A 169 4.21 -26.73 -0.18
C VAL A 169 4.78 -27.81 -1.11
N ALA A 170 3.95 -28.37 -1.99
CA ALA A 170 4.39 -29.38 -2.94
C ALA A 170 5.50 -28.86 -3.88
N GLN A 171 5.35 -27.66 -4.42
CA GLN A 171 6.37 -27.00 -5.26
C GLN A 171 7.67 -26.73 -4.52
N THR A 172 7.58 -26.36 -3.24
CA THR A 172 8.77 -26.14 -2.40
C THR A 172 9.50 -27.45 -2.12
N SER A 173 8.76 -28.55 -1.88
CA SER A 173 9.36 -29.88 -1.68
C SER A 173 10.01 -30.46 -2.93
N SER A 174 9.46 -30.21 -4.14
CA SER A 174 10.04 -30.69 -5.39
C SER A 174 11.30 -29.94 -5.82
N ASN A 175 11.47 -28.69 -5.41
CA ASN A 175 12.64 -27.86 -5.73
C ASN A 175 13.81 -28.03 -4.76
N ARG A 176 13.69 -28.90 -3.74
CA ARG A 176 14.79 -29.19 -2.81
C ARG A 176 15.71 -30.24 -3.46
N PRO A 177 16.97 -29.93 -3.78
CA PRO A 177 17.88 -30.94 -4.33
C PRO A 177 18.06 -32.06 -3.30
N SER A 178 17.94 -33.30 -3.77
CA SER A 178 18.29 -34.49 -3.01
C SER A 178 19.76 -34.44 -2.64
N LEU A 179 20.04 -34.42 -1.32
CA LEU A 179 21.38 -34.55 -0.73
C LEU A 179 21.97 -35.92 -1.02
#